data_AF-A0A557ZKE4-F1
#
_entry.id   AF-A0A557ZKE4-F1
#
_cell.length_a   1.000
_cell.length_b   1.000
_cell.length_c   1.000
_cell.angle_alpha   90.00
_cell.angle_beta   90.00
_cell.angle_gamma   90.00
#
_symmetry.space_group_name_H-M   'P 1'
#
loop_
_entity.id
_entity.type
_entity.pdbx_description
1 polymer ?
#
loop_
_entity_poly.entity_id
_entity_poly.type
_entity_poly.pdbx_seq_one_letter_code
_entity_poly.pdbx_strand_id
1 'polypeptide(L)' 'MSPRKRDEKPARELSPEQAAAAAMVAEARARGLALTGPDGLLKLFTKNVLETALN' A
#
# COMPACT_ATOMS: atom_id res chain seq x y z
N MET A 1 -7.49 33.24 29.72
CA MET A 1 -6.92 31.88 29.51
C MET A 1 -7.20 31.49 28.07
N SER A 2 -6.25 31.69 27.15
CA SER A 2 -6.47 31.35 25.74
C SER A 2 -6.28 29.85 25.52
N PRO A 3 -7.23 29.13 24.92
CA PRO A 3 -7.02 27.74 24.56
C PRO A 3 -6.07 27.72 23.36
N ARG A 4 -4.90 27.09 23.54
CA ARG A 4 -3.97 26.82 22.44
C ARG A 4 -4.71 25.95 21.42
N LYS A 5 -5.08 26.52 20.26
CA LYS A 5 -5.50 25.75 19.09
C LYS A 5 -4.35 24.79 18.78
N ARG A 6 -4.55 23.51 19.08
CA ARG A 6 -3.72 22.46 18.51
C ARG A 6 -4.07 22.45 17.03
N ASP A 7 -3.11 22.80 16.18
CA ASP A 7 -3.20 22.56 14.76
C ASP A 7 -3.30 21.04 14.55
N GLU A 8 -4.54 20.51 14.57
CA GLU A 8 -4.85 19.19 14.03
C GLU A 8 -4.50 19.25 12.55
N LYS A 9 -3.29 18.81 12.20
CA LYS A 9 -2.95 18.51 10.81
C LYS A 9 -4.03 17.55 10.32
N PRO A 10 -4.77 17.89 9.26
CA PRO A 10 -5.77 16.97 8.72
C PRO A 10 -5.06 15.64 8.46
N ALA A 11 -5.59 14.56 9.03
CA ALA A 11 -5.13 13.22 8.73
C ALA A 11 -5.14 13.12 7.21
N ARG A 12 -3.96 12.93 6.61
CA ARG A 12 -3.83 12.94 5.16
C ARG A 12 -4.61 11.73 4.65
N GLU A 13 -5.82 11.99 4.14
CA GLU A 13 -6.65 10.94 3.55
C GLU A 13 -5.84 10.29 2.42
N LEU A 14 -5.79 8.96 2.46
CA LEU A 14 -5.11 8.20 1.43
C LEU A 14 -5.87 8.35 0.13
N SER A 15 -5.15 8.47 -0.99
CA SER A 15 -5.80 8.33 -2.29
C SER A 15 -6.39 6.91 -2.42
N PRO A 16 -7.38 6.70 -3.30
CA PRO A 16 -7.94 5.36 -3.54
C PRO A 16 -6.86 4.33 -3.88
N GLU A 17 -5.85 4.72 -4.66
CA GLU A 17 -4.72 3.86 -5.05
C GLU A 17 -3.85 3.50 -3.85
N GLN A 18 -3.60 4.47 -2.96
CA GLN A 18 -2.84 4.23 -1.73
C GLN A 18 -3.60 3.32 -0.76
N ALA A 19 -4.91 3.49 -0.64
CA ALA A 19 -5.76 2.62 0.17
C ALA A 19 -5.77 1.18 -0.38
N ALA A 20 -5.89 1.01 -1.70
CA ALA A 20 -5.81 -0.29 -2.34
C ALA A 20 -4.44 -0.95 -2.14
N ALA A 21 -3.34 -0.20 -2.33
CA ALA A 21 -1.99 -0.70 -2.08
C ALA A 21 -1.78 -1.11 -0.61
N ALA A 22 -2.32 -0.34 0.34
CA ALA A 22 -2.25 -0.68 1.76
C ALA A 22 -2.98 -1.98 2.09
N ALA A 23 -4.17 -2.20 1.50
CA ALA A 23 -4.93 -3.44 1.66
C ALA A 23 -4.16 -4.65 1.10
N MET A 24 -3.54 -4.53 -0.08
CA MET A 24 -2.71 -5.58 -0.67
C MET A 24 -1.50 -5.93 0.22
N VAL A 25 -0.83 -4.91 0.79
CA VAL A 25 0.29 -5.12 1.72
C VAL A 25 -0.16 -5.81 3.00
N ALA A 26 -1.32 -5.43 3.55
CA ALA A 26 -1.87 -6.05 4.75
C ALA A 26 -2.20 -7.53 4.51
N GLU A 27 -2.81 -7.85 3.37
CA GLU A 27 -3.11 -9.24 2.99
C GLU A 27 -1.82 -10.07 2.83
N ALA A 28 -0.81 -9.54 2.13
CA ALA A 28 0.47 -10.22 1.96
C ALA A 28 1.12 -10.54 3.32
N ARG A 29 1.09 -9.60 4.26
CA ARG A 29 1.59 -9.82 5.63
C ARG A 29 0.79 -10.90 6.36
N ALA A 30 -0.54 -10.88 6.26
CA ALA A 30 -1.40 -11.89 6.88
C ALA A 30 -1.11 -13.30 6.36
N ARG A 31 -0.70 -13.43 5.09
CA ARG A 31 -0.35 -14.70 4.45
C ARG A 31 1.12 -15.10 4.67
N GLY A 32 1.91 -14.29 5.38
CA GLY A 32 3.35 -14.51 5.53
C GLY A 32 4.15 -14.33 4.24
N LEU A 33 3.55 -13.68 3.23
CA LEU A 33 4.19 -13.40 1.96
C LEU A 33 5.20 -12.26 2.13
N ALA A 34 6.43 -12.48 1.67
CA ALA A 34 7.43 -11.43 1.64
C ALA A 34 6.94 -10.27 0.75
N LEU A 35 7.13 -9.02 1.18
CA LEU A 35 6.72 -7.88 0.35
C LEU A 35 7.65 -7.67 -0.85
N THR A 36 8.91 -8.07 -0.70
CA THR A 36 9.97 -7.99 -1.72
C THR A 36 10.79 -9.29 -1.70
N GLY A 37 11.66 -9.47 -2.69
CA GLY A 37 12.42 -10.71 -2.89
C GLY A 37 11.89 -11.55 -4.07
N PRO A 38 12.55 -12.67 -4.39
CA PRO A 38 12.28 -13.45 -5.60
C PRO A 38 10.86 -14.00 -5.67
N ASP A 39 10.27 -14.33 -4.51
CA ASP A 39 8.89 -14.82 -4.40
C ASP A 39 7.95 -13.78 -3.75
N GLY A 40 8.41 -12.54 -3.63
CA GLY A 40 7.69 -11.49 -2.91
C GLY A 40 6.57 -10.84 -3.72
N LEU A 41 5.65 -10.16 -3.02
CA LEU A 41 4.50 -9.45 -3.58
C LEU A 41 4.88 -8.56 -4.78
N LEU A 42 5.93 -7.75 -4.66
CA LEU A 42 6.36 -6.84 -5.73
C LEU A 42 6.79 -7.60 -7.00
N LYS A 43 7.45 -8.75 -6.86
CA LYS A 43 7.88 -9.57 -8.00
C LYS A 43 6.68 -10.23 -8.69
N LEU A 44 5.72 -10.72 -7.92
CA LEU A 44 4.48 -11.27 -8.46
C LEU A 44 3.66 -10.21 -9.18
N PHE A 45 3.54 -9.01 -8.61
CA PHE A 45 2.80 -7.91 -9.23
C PHE A 45 3.44 -7.45 -10.54
N THR A 46 4.75 -7.23 -10.56
CA THR A 46 5.47 -6.83 -11.78
C THR A 46 5.38 -7.91 -12.87
N LYS A 47 5.44 -9.19 -12.51
CA LYS A 47 5.18 -10.29 -13.45
C LYS A 47 3.79 -10.16 -14.08
N ASN A 48 2.75 -10.05 -13.25
CA ASN A 48 1.37 -9.97 -13.74
C ASN A 48 1.14 -8.76 -14.64
N VAL A 49 1.72 -7.59 -14.31
CA VAL A 49 1.64 -6.39 -15.15
C VAL A 49 2.29 -6.63 -16.51
N LEU A 50 3.49 -7.21 -16.54
CA LEU A 50 4.19 -7.49 -17.79
C LEU A 50 3.44 -8.52 -18.64
N GLU A 51 2.93 -9.60 -18.04
CA GLU A 51 2.13 -10.60 -18.76
C GLU A 51 0.83 -9.99 -19.32
N THR A 52 0.17 -9.14 -18.54
CA THR A 52 -1.07 -8.46 -19.00
C THR A 52 -0.78 -7.42 -20.08
N ALA A 53 0.38 -6.75 -20.04
CA ALA A 53 0.75 -5.73 -21.01
C ALA A 53 1.29 -6.30 -22.33
N LEU A 54 1.72 -7.57 -22.33
CA LEU A 54 2.34 -8.24 -23.47
C LEU A 54 1.43 -9.29 -24.15
N ASN A 55 0.30 -9.65 -23.52
CA ASN A 55 -0.78 -10.45 -24.12
C ASN A 55 -1.77 -9.56 -24.86
#